data_AF-A0A101LGH1-F1
#
_entry.id   AF-A0A101LGH1-F1
#
_cell.length_a   1.000
_cell.length_b   1.000
_cell.length_c   1.000
_cell.angle_alpha   90.00
_cell.angle_beta   90.00
_cell.angle_gamma   90.00
#
_symmetry.space_group_name_H-M   'P 1'
#
loop_
_entity.id
_entity.type
_entity.pdbx_description
1 polymer ?
#
loop_
_entity_poly.entity_id
_entity_poly.type
_entity_poly.pdbx_seq_one_letter_code
_entity_poly.pdbx_strand_id
1 'polypeptide(L)'
;MSFNATSLILRLNGEVPLAPTALVKATILFAVYLAVLFAGWRGYDRTYRIGMALFVLVLPVIGIIPHVQRGFLPDLYHSQVSWAGAIAINSFGITVSAIGAIIGARRTSTVRGR
;
A
#
# COMPACT_ATOMS: atom_id res chain seq x y z
N MET A 1 5.10 0.07 -8.76
CA MET A 1 5.42 1.52 -8.93
C MET A 1 4.70 2.17 -10.11
N SER A 2 3.94 1.45 -10.95
CA SER A 2 3.26 2.02 -12.14
C SER A 2 2.14 3.01 -11.81
N PHE A 3 1.20 2.69 -10.91
CA PHE A 3 0.00 3.52 -10.71
C PHE A 3 0.29 4.96 -10.24
N ASN A 4 1.12 5.12 -9.19
CA ASN A 4 1.47 6.45 -8.67
C ASN A 4 2.38 7.24 -9.63
N ALA A 5 3.27 6.56 -10.36
CA ALA A 5 4.11 7.20 -11.37
C ALA A 5 3.26 7.69 -12.55
N THR A 6 2.33 6.88 -13.04
CA THR A 6 1.37 7.28 -14.08
C THR A 6 0.49 8.44 -13.60
N SER A 7 -0.02 8.38 -12.38
CA SER A 7 -0.77 9.50 -11.77
C SER A 7 0.04 10.80 -11.75
N LEU A 8 1.34 10.72 -11.47
CA LEU A 8 2.24 11.88 -11.47
C LEU A 8 2.46 12.42 -12.88
N ILE A 9 2.74 11.56 -13.85
CA ILE A 9 2.99 11.97 -15.25
C ILE A 9 1.76 12.69 -15.80
N LEU A 10 0.56 12.13 -15.62
CA LEU A 10 -0.70 12.75 -16.05
C LEU A 10 -0.85 14.15 -15.42
N ARG A 11 -0.61 14.25 -14.11
CA ARG A 11 -0.69 15.53 -13.39
C ARG A 11 0.32 16.56 -13.91
N LEU A 12 1.55 16.14 -14.22
CA LEU A 12 2.59 17.02 -14.77
C LEU A 12 2.24 17.50 -16.19
N ASN A 13 1.44 16.73 -16.93
CA ASN A 13 0.93 17.10 -18.25
C ASN A 13 -0.37 17.93 -18.19
N GLY A 14 -0.87 18.29 -17.00
CA GLY A 14 -2.14 19.03 -16.84
C GLY A 14 -3.39 18.16 -17.00
N GLU A 15 -3.25 16.84 -17.05
CA GLU A 15 -4.35 15.89 -17.16
C GLU A 15 -4.85 15.45 -15.78
N VAL A 16 -6.07 14.91 -15.74
CA VAL A 16 -6.65 14.33 -14.52
C VAL A 16 -5.85 13.08 -14.12
N PRO A 17 -5.32 12.99 -12.89
CA PRO A 17 -4.53 11.85 -12.48
C PRO A 17 -5.38 10.58 -12.33
N LEU A 18 -4.73 9.41 -12.30
CA LEU A 18 -5.43 8.15 -12.02
C LEU A 18 -6.07 8.13 -10.62
N ALA A 19 -5.43 8.79 -9.66
CA ALA A 19 -5.97 9.07 -8.34
C ALA A 19 -5.34 10.36 -7.77
N PRO A 20 -6.05 11.05 -6.86
CA PRO A 20 -5.51 12.21 -6.15
C PRO A 20 -4.48 11.74 -5.11
N THR A 21 -3.26 11.45 -5.59
CA THR A 21 -2.18 10.94 -4.75
C THR A 21 -1.32 12.08 -4.23
N ALA A 22 -1.17 12.18 -2.91
CA ALA A 22 -0.13 13.00 -2.30
C ALA A 22 1.20 12.25 -2.40
N LEU A 23 1.99 12.52 -3.46
CA LEU A 23 3.20 11.75 -3.79
C LEU A 23 4.16 11.64 -2.61
N VAL A 24 4.42 12.74 -1.90
CA VAL A 24 5.31 12.75 -0.73
C VAL A 24 4.82 11.78 0.36
N LYS A 25 3.51 11.83 0.69
CA LYS A 25 2.91 10.94 1.70
C LYS A 25 2.99 9.48 1.25
N ALA A 26 2.70 9.21 -0.02
CA ALA A 26 2.78 7.86 -0.58
C ALA A 26 4.23 7.33 -0.55
N THR A 27 5.22 8.13 -0.95
CA THR A 27 6.63 7.75 -0.93
C THR A 27 7.12 7.43 0.48
N ILE A 28 6.79 8.28 1.47
CA ILE A 28 7.14 8.03 2.88
C ILE A 28 6.50 6.72 3.36
N LEU A 29 5.20 6.52 3.07
CA LEU A 29 4.49 5.32 3.46
C LEU A 29 5.11 4.06 2.85
N PHE A 30 5.45 4.09 1.56
CA PHE A 30 6.13 2.98 0.89
C PHE A 30 7.52 2.72 1.45
N ALA A 31 8.30 3.75 1.78
CA ALA A 31 9.62 3.60 2.38
C ALA A 31 9.54 2.92 3.75
N VAL A 32 8.59 3.34 4.60
CA VAL A 32 8.34 2.71 5.90
C VAL A 32 7.85 1.27 5.72
N TYR A 33 6.96 1.02 4.76
CA TYR A 33 6.47 -0.34 4.47
C TYR A 33 7.61 -1.26 4.03
N LEU A 34 8.49 -0.79 3.14
CA LEU A 34 9.67 -1.54 2.71
C LEU A 34 10.62 -1.84 3.87
N ALA A 35 10.80 -0.91 4.81
CA ALA A 35 11.60 -1.16 6.02
C ALA A 35 10.99 -2.27 6.89
N VAL A 36 9.66 -2.31 7.03
CA VAL A 36 8.95 -3.40 7.73
C VAL A 36 9.15 -4.73 7.01
N LEU A 37 8.98 -4.77 5.70
CA LEU A 37 9.23 -5.98 4.90
C LEU A 37 10.68 -6.45 5.02
N PHE A 38 11.64 -5.52 4.99
CA PHE A 38 13.06 -5.81 5.17
C PHE A 38 13.35 -6.41 6.55
N ALA A 39 12.71 -5.90 7.61
CA ALA A 39 12.80 -6.49 8.94
C ALA A 39 12.31 -7.95 8.94
N GLY A 40 11.19 -8.23 8.27
CA GLY A 40 10.68 -9.58 8.07
C GLY A 40 11.65 -10.49 7.30
N TRP A 41 12.25 -9.99 6.22
CA TRP A 41 13.24 -10.71 5.43
C TRP A 41 14.51 -11.05 6.23
N ARG A 42 14.97 -10.14 7.10
CA ARG A 42 16.07 -10.40 8.04
C ARG A 42 15.67 -11.35 9.17
N GLY A 43 14.39 -11.68 9.30
CA GLY A 43 13.82 -12.58 10.31
C GLY A 43 13.53 -11.92 11.65
N TYR A 44 13.44 -10.59 11.70
CA TYR A 44 12.93 -9.88 12.87
C TYR A 44 11.39 -9.98 12.91
N ASP A 45 10.89 -11.20 13.15
CA ASP A 45 9.47 -11.52 13.01
C ASP A 45 8.56 -10.67 13.90
N ARG A 46 8.96 -10.41 15.15
CA ARG A 46 8.20 -9.55 16.06
C ARG A 46 8.03 -8.13 15.52
N THR A 47 9.13 -7.52 15.04
CA THR A 47 9.12 -6.18 14.44
C THR A 47 8.28 -6.15 13.17
N TYR A 48 8.42 -7.18 12.32
CA TYR A 48 7.60 -7.34 11.13
C TYR A 48 6.10 -7.41 11.47
N ARG A 49 5.70 -8.27 12.40
CA ARG A 49 4.28 -8.44 12.77
C ARG A 49 3.68 -7.17 13.36
N ILE A 50 4.41 -6.48 14.24
CA ILE A 50 3.99 -5.18 14.78
C ILE A 50 3.84 -4.16 13.65
N GLY A 51 4.83 -4.05 12.77
CA GLY A 51 4.77 -3.14 11.63
C GLY A 51 3.58 -3.43 10.73
N MET A 52 3.37 -4.68 10.35
CA MET A 52 2.23 -5.12 9.53
C MET A 52 0.89 -4.82 10.22
N ALA A 53 0.77 -5.03 11.53
CA ALA A 53 -0.42 -4.67 12.29
C ALA A 53 -0.70 -3.16 12.26
N LEU A 54 0.33 -2.32 12.36
CA LEU A 54 0.18 -0.87 12.21
C LEU A 54 -0.31 -0.50 10.80
N PHE A 55 0.20 -1.16 9.75
CA PHE A 55 -0.25 -0.92 8.38
C PHE A 55 -1.71 -1.34 8.15
N VAL A 56 -2.21 -2.38 8.83
CA VAL A 56 -3.65 -2.73 8.82
C VAL A 56 -4.51 -1.58 9.33
N LEU A 57 -4.03 -0.79 10.29
CA LEU A 57 -4.76 0.36 10.83
C LEU A 57 -4.61 1.61 9.97
N VAL A 58 -3.40 1.85 9.46
CA VAL A 58 -3.07 3.08 8.73
C VAL A 58 -3.64 3.07 7.31
N LEU A 59 -3.50 1.96 6.56
CA LEU A 59 -3.92 1.88 5.16
C LEU A 59 -5.41 2.15 4.92
N PRO A 60 -6.36 1.69 5.75
CA PRO A 60 -7.76 2.08 5.60
C PRO A 60 -7.97 3.59 5.69
N VAL A 61 -7.36 4.24 6.68
CA VAL A 61 -7.55 5.67 6.98
C VAL A 61 -7.00 6.56 5.86
N ILE A 62 -5.83 6.23 5.32
CA ILE A 62 -5.19 7.09 4.31
C ILE A 62 -5.44 6.62 2.87
N GLY A 63 -5.77 5.35 2.67
CA GLY A 63 -5.76 4.68 1.37
C GLY A 63 -7.09 4.07 0.93
N ILE A 64 -8.13 4.01 1.77
CA ILE A 64 -9.46 3.53 1.34
C ILE A 64 -10.55 4.53 1.69
N ILE A 65 -10.66 4.89 2.97
CA ILE A 65 -11.73 5.77 3.49
C ILE A 65 -11.86 7.05 2.65
N PRO A 66 -10.78 7.75 2.27
CA PRO A 66 -10.89 8.96 1.47
C PRO A 66 -11.41 8.72 0.03
N HIS A 67 -11.18 7.54 -0.54
CA HIS A 67 -11.71 7.18 -1.87
C HIS A 67 -13.19 6.80 -1.80
N VAL A 68 -13.60 6.10 -0.75
CA VAL A 68 -14.98 5.68 -0.53
C VAL A 68 -15.87 6.86 -0.15
N GLN A 69 -15.44 7.69 0.81
CA GLN A 69 -16.22 8.85 1.27
C GLN A 69 -16.47 9.88 0.17
N ARG A 70 -15.50 10.09 -0.71
CA ARG A 70 -15.65 11.02 -1.84
C ARG A 70 -16.46 10.43 -3.00
N GLY A 71 -16.52 9.11 -3.10
CA GLY A 71 -17.01 8.43 -4.28
C GLY A 71 -16.16 8.73 -5.52
N PHE A 72 -16.68 8.35 -6.70
CA PHE A 72 -16.09 8.73 -7.97
C PHE A 72 -16.44 10.18 -8.31
N LEU A 73 -15.39 11.00 -8.48
CA LEU A 73 -15.48 12.39 -8.93
C LEU A 73 -14.64 12.55 -10.21
N PRO A 74 -15.24 12.92 -11.36
CA PRO A 74 -14.52 13.03 -12.64
C PRO A 74 -13.31 13.97 -12.60
N ASP A 75 -13.36 15.01 -11.77
CA ASP A 75 -12.27 15.99 -11.64
C ASP A 75 -11.06 15.46 -10.84
N LEU A 76 -11.25 14.36 -10.09
CA LEU A 76 -10.21 13.77 -9.24
C LEU A 76 -9.65 12.46 -9.79
N TYR A 77 -10.41 11.78 -10.65
CA TYR A 77 -10.03 10.49 -11.20
C TYR A 77 -10.24 10.49 -12.70
N HIS A 78 -9.21 10.07 -13.43
CA HIS A 78 -9.26 9.90 -14.87
C HIS A 78 -10.43 9.02 -15.34
N SER A 79 -10.81 8.00 -14.56
CA SER A 79 -11.96 7.13 -14.86
C SER A 79 -12.49 6.42 -13.61
N GLN A 80 -13.70 5.85 -13.69
CA GLN A 80 -14.22 4.95 -12.65
C GLN A 80 -13.31 3.75 -12.40
N VAL A 81 -12.64 3.25 -13.44
CA VAL A 81 -11.67 2.15 -13.33
C VAL A 81 -10.46 2.58 -12.51
N SER A 82 -10.00 3.82 -12.67
CA SER A 82 -8.87 4.37 -11.90
C SER A 82 -9.25 4.55 -10.43
N TRP A 83 -10.47 5.02 -10.14
CA TRP A 83 -11.02 5.09 -8.77
C TRP A 83 -11.11 3.70 -8.13
N ALA A 84 -11.72 2.72 -8.81
CA ALA A 84 -11.80 1.35 -8.33
C ALA A 84 -10.42 0.72 -8.15
N GLY A 85 -9.48 1.00 -9.05
CA GLY A 85 -8.08 0.56 -8.98
C GLY A 85 -7.36 1.09 -7.75
N ALA A 86 -7.57 2.37 -7.40
CA ALA A 86 -7.01 2.96 -6.18
C ALA A 86 -7.51 2.23 -4.93
N ILE A 87 -8.81 1.92 -4.86
CA ILE A 87 -9.39 1.13 -3.75
C ILE A 87 -8.79 -0.28 -3.74
N ALA A 88 -8.75 -0.96 -4.89
CA ALA A 88 -8.25 -2.34 -5.00
C ALA A 88 -6.77 -2.48 -4.56
N ILE A 89 -5.90 -1.56 -4.96
CA ILE A 89 -4.48 -1.57 -4.58
C ILE A 89 -4.33 -1.43 -3.05
N ASN A 90 -5.07 -0.51 -2.44
CA ASN A 90 -5.01 -0.33 -0.99
C ASN A 90 -5.63 -1.51 -0.23
N SER A 91 -6.75 -2.07 -0.72
CA SER A 91 -7.34 -3.29 -0.17
C SER A 91 -6.38 -4.46 -0.22
N PHE A 92 -5.65 -4.62 -1.32
CA PHE A 92 -4.60 -5.64 -1.41
C PHE A 92 -3.49 -5.42 -0.38
N GLY A 93 -3.02 -4.17 -0.22
CA GLY A 93 -2.04 -3.82 0.80
C GLY A 93 -2.50 -4.15 2.23
N ILE A 94 -3.77 -3.92 2.55
CA ILE A 94 -4.38 -4.28 3.85
C ILE A 94 -4.41 -5.80 4.02
N THR A 95 -4.84 -6.55 3.01
CA THR A 95 -4.89 -8.01 3.07
C THR A 95 -3.49 -8.59 3.31
N VAL A 96 -2.48 -8.13 2.58
CA VAL A 96 -1.09 -8.56 2.78
C VAL A 96 -0.59 -8.18 4.18
N SER A 97 -0.92 -6.98 4.66
CA SER A 97 -0.59 -6.52 6.01
C SER A 97 -1.25 -7.39 7.09
N ALA A 98 -2.52 -7.73 6.92
CA ALA A 98 -3.25 -8.59 7.85
C ALA A 98 -2.66 -10.00 7.90
N ILE A 99 -2.38 -10.59 6.74
CA ILE A 99 -1.72 -11.90 6.64
C ILE A 99 -0.35 -11.85 7.32
N GLY A 100 0.46 -10.83 7.03
CA GLY A 100 1.79 -10.66 7.64
C GLY A 100 1.72 -10.48 9.15
N ALA A 101 0.74 -9.74 9.68
CA ALA A 101 0.53 -9.57 11.11
C ALA A 101 0.16 -10.90 11.80
N ILE A 102 -0.71 -11.70 11.17
CA ILE A 102 -1.18 -12.98 11.73
C ILE A 102 -0.08 -14.04 11.65
N ILE A 103 0.47 -14.25 10.46
CA ILE A 103 1.32 -15.40 10.14
C ILE A 103 2.81 -15.12 10.38
N GLY A 104 3.22 -13.85 10.36
CA GLY A 104 4.63 -13.47 10.43
C GLY A 104 5.36 -13.67 9.11
N ALA A 105 6.64 -13.31 9.10
CA ALA A 105 7.52 -13.51 7.95
C ALA A 105 8.02 -14.95 8.01
N ARG A 106 7.24 -15.92 7.51
CA ARG A 106 7.61 -17.34 7.53
C ARG A 106 9.03 -17.51 6.98
N ARG A 107 9.99 -17.81 7.85
CA ARG A 107 11.27 -18.38 7.42
C ARG A 107 10.96 -19.79 6.94
N THR A 108 11.23 -20.09 5.68
CA THR A 108 11.48 -21.46 5.23
C THR A 108 12.76 -21.95 5.91
N SER A 109 12.66 -22.28 7.19
CA SER A 109 13.63 -23.14 7.87
C SER A 109 13.23 -24.58 7.59
N THR A 110 13.37 -24.98 6.34
CA THR A 110 13.39 -26.39 5.95
C THR A 110 14.66 -26.60 5.14
N VAL A 111 15.46 -27.57 5.58
CA VAL A 111 16.77 -27.97 5.04
C VAL A 111 17.98 -27.15 5.49
N ARG A 112 18.29 -27.20 6.80
CA ARG A 112 19.70 -27.43 7.20
C ARG A 112 19.72 -28.55 8.21
N GLY A 113 20.48 -29.58 7.85
CA GLY A 113 20.36 -30.94 8.37
C GLY A 113 20.63 -31.11 9.85
N ARG A 114 19.94 -32.10 10.40
CA ARG A 114 20.49 -33.09 11.31
C ARG A 114 19.91 -34.43 10.92
#